data_AF-A0A6A4QKX1-F1
#
_entry.id   AF-A0A6A4QKX1-F1
#
_cell.length_a   1.000
_cell.length_b   1.000
_cell.length_c   1.000
_cell.angle_alpha   90.00
_cell.angle_beta   90.00
_cell.angle_gamma   90.00
#
_symmetry.space_group_name_H-M   'P 1'
#
loop_
_entity.id
_entity.type
_entity.pdbx_description
1 polymer ?
#
loop_
_entity_poly.entity_id
_entity_poly.type
_entity_poly.pdbx_seq_one_letter_code
_entity_poly.pdbx_strand_id
1 'polypeptide(L)'
;MTPTSIRHRSSPRQSDWAYSKPVVVLDILWNFAFVVAAATVLVLSVNETPIMPLRLWLVGYALQCVLHVVCVCVEYRRRRRNQREGSNNAAVAVTQDGIGGSDLSSGSIEGSGSGQYGLLSQLDEEGTSMAKHLESANTMFSFIWWVIGFYWVSAGGQGLAQDSPLLYWLCIVFLGFDVFFVVFCIALACIIGIAVCCCLPCIIALLYAVADQDGASKEDIEQLSKFKFRRLENGEKLAGNTEGSAGGIMTECVVDSPIEHVLSDEDAECCICLSAYDDGIELRQLPCGHHFHCTCVDKWLYINATCPLCKYNILKSTSHGHEEV
;
A
#
# COMPACT_ATOMS: atom_id res chain seq x y z
N MET A 1 -14.78 -2.17 -30.08
CA MET A 1 -13.53 -2.04 -29.30
C MET A 1 -13.50 -0.64 -28.68
N THR A 2 -13.89 -0.55 -27.42
CA THR A 2 -13.82 0.67 -26.60
C THR A 2 -13.00 0.31 -25.36
N PRO A 3 -11.99 1.11 -24.98
CA PRO A 3 -11.17 0.78 -23.82
C PRO A 3 -11.92 1.18 -22.55
N THR A 4 -12.23 0.21 -21.71
CA THR A 4 -12.72 0.42 -20.35
C THR A 4 -11.59 1.02 -19.51
N SER A 5 -11.72 2.31 -19.22
CA SER A 5 -10.86 3.02 -18.27
C SER A 5 -11.09 2.44 -16.87
N ILE A 6 -10.17 1.61 -16.40
CA ILE A 6 -10.07 1.19 -15.00
C ILE A 6 -9.68 2.45 -14.21
N ARG A 7 -10.67 3.12 -13.64
CA ARG A 7 -10.47 4.21 -12.69
C ARG A 7 -9.84 3.60 -11.44
N HIS A 8 -8.51 3.68 -11.33
CA HIS A 8 -7.78 3.44 -10.09
C HIS A 8 -8.39 4.31 -8.99
N ARG A 9 -9.21 3.69 -8.14
CA ARG A 9 -9.65 4.26 -6.87
C ARG A 9 -8.44 4.25 -5.94
N SER A 10 -7.59 5.26 -6.06
CA SER A 10 -6.56 5.53 -5.05
C SER A 10 -7.25 5.60 -3.69
N SER A 11 -6.79 4.75 -2.78
CA SER A 11 -7.44 4.52 -1.49
C SER A 11 -7.41 5.80 -0.65
N PRO A 12 -8.51 6.21 0.02
CA PRO A 12 -8.49 7.30 1.01
C PRO A 12 -7.63 6.99 2.25
N ARG A 13 -7.00 5.81 2.32
CA ARG A 13 -6.21 5.33 3.45
C ARG A 13 -4.86 6.02 3.62
N GLN A 14 -4.32 6.67 2.58
CA GLN A 14 -2.98 7.26 2.65
C GLN A 14 -2.93 8.57 3.46
N SER A 15 -4.06 9.31 3.54
CA SER A 15 -4.18 10.55 4.33
C SER A 15 -4.38 10.32 5.84
N ASP A 16 -4.68 9.09 6.27
CA ASP A 16 -4.99 8.77 7.66
C ASP A 16 -3.72 8.60 8.52
N TRP A 17 -2.58 8.23 7.92
CA TRP A 17 -1.34 7.94 8.65
C TRP A 17 -0.60 9.20 9.14
N ALA A 18 -0.64 10.28 8.36
CA ALA A 18 -0.05 11.56 8.74
C ALA A 18 -0.66 12.13 10.03
N TYR A 19 -1.90 11.73 10.36
CA TYR A 19 -2.63 12.11 11.57
C TYR A 19 -2.77 10.95 12.57
N SER A 20 -1.76 10.08 12.65
CA SER A 20 -1.74 9.08 13.72
C SER A 20 -1.75 9.77 15.10
N LYS A 21 -2.58 9.28 16.02
CA LYS A 21 -2.71 9.84 17.38
C LYS A 21 -1.36 10.15 18.07
N PRO A 22 -0.34 9.26 18.05
CA PRO A 22 0.93 9.56 18.71
C PRO A 22 1.69 10.71 18.03
N VAL A 23 1.65 10.82 16.70
CA VAL A 23 2.33 11.90 15.97
C VAL A 23 1.70 13.25 16.29
N VAL A 24 0.36 13.33 16.31
CA VAL A 24 -0.37 14.56 16.66
C VAL A 24 -0.10 14.96 18.11
N VAL A 25 -0.10 14.00 19.04
CA VAL A 25 0.19 14.29 20.46
C VAL A 25 1.62 14.76 20.65
N LEU A 26 2.58 14.15 19.96
CA LEU A 26 3.98 14.56 20.00
C LEU A 26 4.15 16.00 19.48
N ASP A 27 3.51 16.35 18.36
CA ASP A 27 3.52 17.70 17.81
C ASP A 27 2.92 18.74 18.77
N ILE A 28 1.79 18.42 19.41
CA ILE A 28 1.16 19.31 20.40
C ILE A 28 2.05 19.52 21.62
N LEU A 29 2.60 18.44 22.20
CA LEU A 29 3.49 18.52 23.36
C LEU A 29 4.73 19.35 23.04
N TRP A 30 5.26 19.20 21.83
CA TRP A 30 6.44 19.89 21.36
C TRP A 30 6.22 21.40 21.19
N ASN A 31 5.15 21.79 20.46
CA ASN A 31 4.78 23.19 20.32
C ASN A 31 4.45 23.85 21.66
N PHE A 32 3.84 23.11 22.58
CA PHE A 32 3.61 23.60 23.94
C PHE A 32 4.92 23.85 24.70
N ALA A 33 5.91 22.98 24.57
CA ALA A 33 7.23 23.17 25.17
C ALA A 33 7.91 24.46 24.66
N PHE A 34 7.79 24.76 23.37
CA PHE A 34 8.30 26.01 22.80
C PHE A 34 7.58 27.26 23.33
N VAL A 35 6.25 27.20 23.52
CA VAL A 35 5.49 28.29 24.14
C VAL A 35 5.97 28.55 25.57
N VAL A 36 6.16 27.48 26.35
CA VAL A 36 6.68 27.58 27.73
C VAL A 36 8.10 28.14 27.74
N ALA A 37 8.96 27.70 26.82
CA ALA A 37 10.32 28.23 26.69
C ALA A 37 10.30 29.72 26.34
N ALA A 38 9.53 30.14 25.33
CA ALA A 38 9.39 31.55 24.94
C ALA A 38 8.84 32.41 26.09
N ALA A 39 7.82 31.93 26.81
CA ALA A 39 7.29 32.60 27.99
C ALA A 39 8.33 32.73 29.10
N THR A 40 9.13 31.68 29.34
CA THR A 40 10.22 31.70 30.32
C THR A 40 11.27 32.74 29.95
N VAL A 41 11.68 32.81 28.68
CA VAL A 41 12.63 33.82 28.19
C VAL A 41 12.06 35.24 28.37
N LEU A 42 10.78 35.46 28.06
CA LEU A 42 10.12 36.76 28.26
C LEU A 42 10.05 37.18 29.73
N VAL A 43 9.77 36.24 30.64
CA VAL A 43 9.71 36.51 32.09
C VAL A 43 11.09 36.83 32.64
N LEU A 44 12.11 36.02 32.30
CA LEU A 44 13.48 36.22 32.79
C LEU A 44 14.11 37.50 32.27
N SER A 45 13.71 37.96 31.08
CA SER A 45 14.25 39.17 30.45
C SER A 45 13.44 40.43 30.72
N VAL A 46 12.38 40.39 31.54
CA VAL A 46 11.39 41.47 31.67
C VAL A 46 11.99 42.82 32.11
N ASN A 47 13.14 42.80 32.78
CA ASN A 47 13.85 43.99 33.25
C ASN A 47 14.87 44.57 32.24
N GLU A 48 15.14 43.88 31.12
CA GLU A 48 16.12 44.31 30.11
C GLU A 48 15.45 45.06 28.95
N THR A 49 15.93 46.23 28.54
CA THR A 49 15.34 47.01 27.43
C THR A 49 16.17 46.89 26.15
N PRO A 50 15.95 45.86 25.29
CA PRO A 50 16.72 45.69 24.07
C PRO A 50 16.33 46.74 23.01
N ILE A 51 17.32 47.20 22.24
CA ILE A 51 17.14 48.14 21.12
C ILE A 51 16.29 47.50 19.99
N MET A 52 16.44 46.19 19.80
CA MET A 52 15.66 45.42 18.83
C MET A 52 14.39 44.83 19.47
N PRO A 53 13.25 44.74 18.75
CA PRO A 53 11.98 44.26 19.29
C PRO A 53 11.94 42.72 19.46
N LEU A 54 12.97 42.11 20.04
CA LEU A 54 13.06 40.66 20.24
C LEU A 54 11.95 40.10 21.12
N ARG A 55 11.41 40.90 22.05
CA ARG A 55 10.24 40.49 22.84
C ARG A 55 8.99 40.34 21.97
N LEU A 56 8.78 41.27 21.04
CA LEU A 56 7.67 41.20 20.08
C LEU A 56 7.84 39.96 19.18
N TRP A 57 9.08 39.65 18.81
CA TRP A 57 9.39 38.42 18.08
C TRP A 57 9.00 37.15 18.84
N LEU A 58 9.44 37.02 20.10
CA LEU A 58 9.14 35.88 20.97
C LEU A 58 7.63 35.73 21.24
N VAL A 59 6.92 36.85 21.44
CA VAL A 59 5.45 36.85 21.57
C VAL A 59 4.80 36.35 20.29
N GLY A 60 5.25 36.84 19.13
CA GLY A 60 4.77 36.37 17.82
C GLY A 60 5.00 34.87 17.62
N TYR A 61 6.19 34.39 17.98
CA TYR A 61 6.53 32.97 17.90
C TYR A 61 5.63 32.13 18.82
N ALA A 62 5.40 32.56 20.06
CA ALA A 62 4.51 31.87 20.99
C ALA A 62 3.06 31.83 20.49
N LEU A 63 2.54 32.95 19.95
CA LEU A 63 1.21 33.01 19.36
C LEU A 63 1.08 32.07 18.15
N GLN A 64 2.12 31.98 17.33
CA GLN A 64 2.18 31.10 16.17
C GLN A 64 2.15 29.62 16.58
N CYS A 65 2.92 29.23 17.60
CA CYS A 65 2.86 27.86 18.16
C CYS A 65 1.46 27.54 18.70
N VAL A 66 0.82 28.48 19.41
CA VAL A 66 -0.55 28.30 19.89
C VAL A 66 -1.53 28.16 18.71
N LEU A 67 -1.43 29.01 17.69
CA LEU A 67 -2.30 28.98 16.53
C LEU A 67 -2.13 27.66 15.76
N HIS A 68 -0.90 27.17 15.58
CA HIS A 68 -0.63 25.86 15.00
C HIS A 68 -1.29 24.73 15.80
N VAL A 69 -1.09 24.69 17.12
CA VAL A 69 -1.71 23.69 18.00
C VAL A 69 -3.23 23.73 17.93
N VAL A 70 -3.83 24.92 17.89
CA VAL A 70 -5.28 25.08 17.74
C VAL A 70 -5.74 24.54 16.39
N CYS A 71 -5.07 24.88 15.29
CA CYS A 71 -5.36 24.36 13.96
C CYS A 71 -5.29 22.82 13.92
N VAL A 72 -4.20 22.23 14.42
CA VAL A 72 -4.01 20.78 14.51
C VAL A 72 -5.08 20.12 15.37
N CYS A 73 -5.43 20.73 16.51
CA CYS A 73 -6.50 20.23 17.38
C CYS A 73 -7.87 20.27 16.70
N VAL A 74 -8.18 21.34 15.97
CA VAL A 74 -9.43 21.49 15.22
C VAL A 74 -9.52 20.44 14.10
N GLU A 75 -8.46 20.28 13.30
CA GLU A 75 -8.35 19.25 12.26
C GLU A 75 -8.51 17.85 12.85
N TYR A 76 -7.77 17.54 13.92
CA TYR A 76 -7.84 16.24 14.59
C TYR A 76 -9.25 15.95 15.14
N ARG A 77 -9.91 16.95 15.75
CA ARG A 77 -11.29 16.82 16.25
C ARG A 77 -12.28 16.63 15.10
N ARG A 78 -12.16 17.41 14.02
CA ARG A 78 -13.03 17.31 12.83
C ARG A 78 -12.94 15.92 12.21
N ARG A 79 -11.72 15.40 12.00
CA ARG A 79 -11.50 14.06 11.46
C ARG A 79 -12.05 12.96 12.37
N ARG A 80 -11.83 13.06 13.68
CA ARG A 80 -12.36 12.10 14.66
C ARG A 80 -13.90 12.11 14.69
N ARG A 81 -14.52 13.27 14.51
CA ARG A 81 -15.99 13.38 14.38
C ARG A 81 -16.48 12.66 13.14
N ASN A 82 -15.88 12.94 11.97
CA ASN A 82 -16.27 12.31 10.71
C ASN A 82 -16.07 10.78 10.74
N GLN A 83 -15.01 10.28 11.38
CA GLN A 83 -14.79 8.83 11.54
C GLN A 83 -15.86 8.17 12.43
N ARG A 84 -16.33 8.88 13.47
CA ARG A 84 -17.40 8.39 14.36
C ARG A 84 -18.76 8.41 13.68
N GLU A 85 -19.06 9.45 12.90
CA GLU A 85 -20.28 9.55 12.09
C GLU A 85 -20.29 8.48 10.99
N GLY A 86 -19.17 8.22 10.32
CA GLY A 86 -19.05 7.12 9.35
C GLY A 86 -19.27 5.73 9.97
N SER A 87 -18.73 5.49 11.18
CA SER A 87 -18.95 4.23 11.90
C SER A 87 -20.39 4.08 12.38
N ASN A 88 -21.05 5.15 12.83
CA ASN A 88 -22.45 5.12 13.24
C ASN A 88 -23.37 4.88 12.03
N ASN A 89 -23.12 5.54 10.90
CA ASN A 89 -23.89 5.35 9.67
C ASN A 89 -23.70 3.94 9.10
N ALA A 90 -22.49 3.37 9.18
CA ALA A 90 -22.24 1.98 8.82
C ALA A 90 -22.94 0.99 9.75
N ALA A 91 -22.94 1.24 11.07
CA ALA A 91 -23.66 0.40 12.03
C ALA A 91 -25.19 0.44 11.81
N VAL A 92 -25.76 1.60 11.45
CA VAL A 92 -27.17 1.74 11.11
C VAL A 92 -27.51 1.00 9.80
N ALA A 93 -26.63 1.05 8.79
CA ALA A 93 -26.82 0.30 7.55
C ALA A 93 -26.82 -1.23 7.79
N VAL A 94 -25.93 -1.74 8.65
CA VAL A 94 -25.89 -3.18 9.01
C VAL A 94 -27.14 -3.61 9.78
N THR A 95 -27.75 -2.73 10.60
CA THR A 95 -29.02 -3.07 11.27
C THR A 95 -30.23 -3.10 10.34
N GLN A 96 -30.13 -2.55 9.12
CA GLN A 96 -31.24 -2.46 8.18
C GLN A 96 -31.37 -3.68 7.24
N ASP A 97 -30.29 -4.48 7.08
CA ASP A 97 -30.31 -5.74 6.33
C ASP A 97 -30.83 -6.95 7.15
N GLY A 98 -31.24 -6.75 8.40
CA GLY A 98 -31.60 -7.82 9.35
C GLY A 98 -33.08 -8.00 9.68
N ILE A 99 -34.00 -7.19 9.17
CA ILE A 99 -35.44 -7.31 9.51
C ILE A 99 -36.28 -7.35 8.24
N GLY A 100 -36.58 -8.57 7.79
CA GLY A 100 -37.70 -8.81 6.89
C GLY A 100 -39.03 -8.72 7.64
N GLY A 101 -39.99 -8.02 7.06
CA GLY A 101 -41.41 -8.30 7.29
C GLY A 101 -42.30 -7.15 7.75
N SER A 102 -43.22 -6.81 6.84
CA SER A 102 -44.58 -6.27 7.02
C SER A 102 -44.84 -4.77 6.98
N ASP A 103 -45.84 -4.50 6.14
CA ASP A 103 -46.45 -3.26 5.68
C ASP A 103 -46.85 -2.28 6.78
N LEU A 104 -46.88 -0.99 6.41
CA LEU A 104 -48.02 -0.09 6.64
C LEU A 104 -47.80 1.25 5.93
N SER A 105 -48.63 1.51 4.93
CA SER A 105 -48.82 2.82 4.31
C SER A 105 -49.57 3.77 5.25
N SER A 106 -49.14 5.03 5.33
CA SER A 106 -49.98 6.23 5.13
C SER A 106 -49.34 7.49 5.70
N GLY A 107 -49.45 8.59 4.95
CA GLY A 107 -49.45 9.94 5.53
C GLY A 107 -48.51 10.93 4.85
N SER A 108 -49.00 11.58 3.80
CA SER A 108 -48.39 12.76 3.19
C SER A 108 -48.30 13.92 4.20
N ILE A 109 -47.10 14.40 4.50
CA ILE A 109 -46.85 15.79 4.93
C ILE A 109 -45.59 16.30 4.21
N GLU A 110 -45.75 17.46 3.56
CA GLU A 110 -44.72 18.25 2.92
C GLU A 110 -43.57 18.59 3.87
N GLY A 111 -42.34 18.54 3.37
CA GLY A 111 -41.17 18.97 4.12
C GLY A 111 -39.93 18.98 3.24
N SER A 112 -39.62 20.13 2.67
CA SER A 112 -38.41 20.45 1.91
C SER A 112 -37.12 20.03 2.65
N GLY A 113 -36.67 18.80 2.46
CA GLY A 113 -35.42 18.28 3.05
C GLY A 113 -34.22 18.25 2.08
N SER A 114 -34.44 18.54 0.80
CA SER A 114 -33.40 18.33 -0.24
C SER A 114 -32.35 19.44 -0.32
N GLY A 115 -32.57 20.56 0.36
CA GLY A 115 -31.63 21.68 0.40
C GLY A 115 -30.61 21.60 1.54
N GLN A 116 -30.85 20.80 2.58
CA GLN A 116 -30.04 20.86 3.80
C GLN A 116 -28.77 20.00 3.72
N TYR A 117 -28.81 18.86 3.00
CA TYR A 117 -27.61 18.09 2.71
C TYR A 117 -26.71 18.79 1.67
N GLY A 118 -27.30 19.51 0.71
CA GLY A 118 -26.57 20.29 -0.30
C GLY A 118 -25.88 21.52 0.31
N LEU A 119 -26.59 22.29 1.14
CA LEU A 119 -26.04 23.45 1.83
C LEU A 119 -24.96 23.04 2.85
N LEU A 120 -25.18 21.97 3.63
CA LEU A 120 -24.16 21.45 4.55
C LEU A 120 -22.92 20.94 3.78
N SER A 121 -23.10 20.22 2.68
CA SER A 121 -21.97 19.74 1.87
C SER A 121 -21.22 20.89 1.19
N GLN A 122 -21.92 21.95 0.77
CA GLN A 122 -21.33 23.13 0.15
C GLN A 122 -20.59 24.00 1.19
N LEU A 123 -21.15 24.16 2.40
CA LEU A 123 -20.47 24.80 3.53
C LEU A 123 -19.26 23.99 4.02
N ASP A 124 -19.33 22.66 3.98
CA ASP A 124 -18.22 21.79 4.40
C ASP A 124 -17.09 21.79 3.35
N GLU A 125 -17.41 21.79 2.05
CA GLU A 125 -16.42 21.97 0.97
C GLU A 125 -15.77 23.35 1.02
N GLU A 126 -16.55 24.43 1.14
CA GLU A 126 -16.02 25.80 1.25
C GLU A 126 -15.17 25.98 2.52
N GLY A 127 -15.62 25.41 3.64
CA GLY A 127 -14.88 25.36 4.89
C GLY A 127 -13.60 24.51 4.83
N THR A 128 -13.57 23.39 4.08
CA THR A 128 -12.33 22.63 3.84
C THR A 128 -11.35 23.39 2.95
N SER A 129 -11.83 24.11 1.94
CA SER A 129 -11.00 24.90 1.04
C SER A 129 -10.31 26.03 1.80
N MET A 130 -11.09 26.81 2.56
CA MET A 130 -10.55 27.90 3.38
C MET A 130 -9.58 27.40 4.46
N ALA A 131 -9.86 26.27 5.11
CA ALA A 131 -8.96 25.68 6.10
C ALA A 131 -7.59 25.31 5.51
N LYS A 132 -7.56 24.71 4.31
CA LYS A 132 -6.31 24.37 3.60
C LYS A 132 -5.52 25.61 3.17
N HIS A 133 -6.21 26.66 2.72
CA HIS A 133 -5.57 27.93 2.39
C HIS A 133 -5.00 28.62 3.63
N LEU A 134 -5.71 28.57 4.76
CA LEU A 134 -5.24 29.13 6.03
C LEU A 134 -4.05 28.34 6.60
N GLU A 135 -4.05 27.02 6.47
CA GLU A 135 -2.94 26.14 6.88
C GLU A 135 -1.66 26.44 6.10
N SER A 136 -1.76 26.53 4.77
CA SER A 136 -0.62 26.86 3.91
C SER A 136 -0.12 28.29 4.13
N ALA A 137 -1.02 29.27 4.28
CA ALA A 137 -0.66 30.65 4.60
C ALA A 137 0.01 30.78 5.98
N ASN A 138 -0.49 30.09 7.00
CA ASN A 138 0.10 30.08 8.33
C ASN A 138 1.51 29.50 8.32
N THR A 139 1.74 28.43 7.56
CA THR A 139 3.07 27.82 7.40
C THR A 139 4.06 28.78 6.74
N MET A 140 3.63 29.50 5.70
CA MET A 140 4.48 30.49 5.04
C MET A 140 4.80 31.67 5.96
N PHE A 141 3.79 32.19 6.66
CA PHE A 141 3.98 33.27 7.63
C PHE A 141 4.92 32.84 8.76
N SER A 142 4.76 31.60 9.23
CA SER A 142 5.59 30.99 10.27
C SER A 142 7.07 30.97 9.90
N PHE A 143 7.36 30.56 8.66
CA PHE A 143 8.72 30.54 8.14
C PHE A 143 9.31 31.95 8.00
N ILE A 144 8.54 32.90 7.46
CA ILE A 144 8.99 34.29 7.30
C ILE A 144 9.28 34.92 8.67
N TRP A 145 8.40 34.73 9.65
CA TRP A 145 8.58 35.24 11.01
C TRP A 145 9.81 34.67 11.70
N TRP A 146 10.08 33.39 11.47
CA TRP A 146 11.29 32.72 11.93
C TRP A 146 12.55 33.35 11.34
N VAL A 147 12.59 33.59 10.03
CA VAL A 147 13.73 34.24 9.34
C VAL A 147 13.97 35.66 9.88
N ILE A 148 12.91 36.43 10.13
CA ILE A 148 13.01 37.77 10.72
C ILE A 148 13.65 37.71 12.11
N GLY A 149 13.27 36.71 12.91
CA GLY A 149 13.87 36.44 14.22
C GLY A 149 15.35 36.17 14.17
N PHE A 150 15.74 35.23 13.30
CA PHE A 150 17.13 34.90 13.06
C PHE A 150 17.93 36.13 12.62
N TYR A 151 17.36 36.96 11.74
CA TYR A 151 17.95 38.22 11.33
C TYR A 151 18.11 39.20 12.50
N TRP A 152 17.09 39.40 13.34
CA TRP A 152 17.19 40.32 14.49
C TRP A 152 18.21 39.87 15.54
N VAL A 153 18.33 38.57 15.80
CA VAL A 153 19.33 38.03 16.72
C VAL A 153 20.74 38.16 16.14
N SER A 154 20.93 37.89 14.85
CA SER A 154 22.24 38.00 14.18
C SER A 154 22.67 39.45 13.95
N ALA A 155 21.76 40.33 13.51
CA ALA A 155 22.01 41.75 13.31
C ALA A 155 22.22 42.52 14.62
N GLY A 156 21.57 42.09 15.71
CA GLY A 156 21.76 42.67 17.03
C GLY A 156 23.19 42.48 17.59
N GLY A 157 23.85 41.39 17.20
CA GLY A 157 25.29 41.16 17.37
C GLY A 157 25.87 41.60 18.71
N GLN A 158 26.94 42.39 18.66
CA GLN A 158 27.65 42.88 19.86
C GLN A 158 26.84 43.90 20.67
N GLY A 159 25.95 44.68 20.05
CA GLY A 159 25.14 45.68 20.74
C GLY A 159 24.14 45.03 21.70
N LEU A 160 23.42 44.00 21.24
CA LEU A 160 22.50 43.25 22.09
C LEU A 160 23.21 42.44 23.18
N ALA A 161 24.39 41.90 22.88
CA ALA A 161 25.18 41.16 23.87
C ALA A 161 25.66 42.05 25.03
N GLN A 162 25.75 43.37 24.83
CA GLN A 162 26.19 44.33 25.83
C GLN A 162 25.02 44.97 26.59
N ASP A 163 23.91 45.27 25.90
CA ASP A 163 22.74 45.94 26.50
C ASP A 163 21.74 44.99 27.18
N SER A 164 21.64 43.74 26.70
CA SER A 164 20.66 42.76 27.18
C SER A 164 21.20 41.32 27.03
N PRO A 165 22.24 40.97 27.81
CA PRO A 165 22.99 39.73 27.64
C PRO A 165 22.13 38.49 27.89
N LEU A 166 21.27 38.49 28.92
CA LEU A 166 20.46 37.32 29.26
C LEU A 166 19.46 37.03 28.13
N LEU A 167 18.76 38.07 27.66
CA LEU A 167 17.82 37.94 26.54
C LEU A 167 18.51 37.45 25.27
N TYR A 168 19.70 37.99 24.94
CA TYR A 168 20.48 37.60 23.77
C TYR A 168 20.88 36.11 23.80
N TRP A 169 21.51 35.66 24.90
CA TRP A 169 21.96 34.27 25.02
C TRP A 169 20.80 33.28 25.09
N LEU A 170 19.71 33.63 25.78
CA LEU A 170 18.50 32.81 25.79
C LEU A 170 17.87 32.69 24.40
N CYS A 171 17.84 33.77 23.61
CA CYS A 171 17.35 33.73 22.23
C CYS A 171 18.26 32.88 21.31
N ILE A 172 19.59 32.95 21.48
CA ILE A 172 20.53 32.11 20.73
C ILE A 172 20.34 30.63 21.07
N VAL A 173 20.25 30.29 22.35
CA VAL A 173 20.04 28.90 22.77
C VAL A 173 18.70 28.39 22.24
N PHE A 174 17.65 29.19 22.34
CA PHE A 174 16.32 28.88 21.80
C PHE A 174 16.36 28.62 20.28
N LEU A 175 16.94 29.53 19.49
CA LEU A 175 17.11 29.37 18.04
C LEU A 175 18.00 28.17 17.69
N GLY A 176 19.05 27.93 18.47
CA GLY A 176 19.95 26.79 18.27
C GLY A 176 19.22 25.46 18.42
N PHE A 177 18.39 25.31 19.44
CA PHE A 177 17.53 24.13 19.59
C PHE A 177 16.55 24.03 18.42
N ASP A 178 15.83 25.09 18.09
CA ASP A 178 14.86 25.11 16.99
C ASP A 178 15.48 24.65 15.65
N VAL A 179 16.63 25.22 15.26
CA VAL A 179 17.38 24.81 14.06
C VAL A 179 17.78 23.33 14.10
N PHE A 180 18.32 22.87 15.24
CA PHE A 180 18.71 21.48 15.41
C PHE A 180 17.53 20.53 15.15
N PHE A 181 16.34 20.86 15.67
CA PHE A 181 15.15 20.06 15.47
C PHE A 181 14.64 20.10 14.02
N VAL A 182 14.65 21.26 13.36
CA VAL A 182 14.28 21.35 11.93
C VAL A 182 15.18 20.44 11.09
N VAL A 183 16.50 20.48 11.32
CA VAL A 183 17.46 19.62 10.61
C VAL A 183 17.23 18.15 10.92
N PHE A 184 17.00 17.80 12.19
CA PHE A 184 16.70 16.43 12.60
C PHE A 184 15.42 15.89 11.94
N CYS A 185 14.34 16.67 11.89
CA CYS A 185 13.08 16.30 11.24
C CYS A 185 13.26 16.06 9.75
N ILE A 186 14.00 16.94 9.05
CA ILE A 186 14.31 16.76 7.62
C ILE A 186 15.12 15.47 7.42
N ALA A 187 16.16 15.23 8.23
CA ALA A 187 16.96 14.02 8.15
C ALA A 187 16.13 12.75 8.37
N LEU A 188 15.26 12.73 9.39
CA LEU A 188 14.36 11.60 9.64
C LEU A 188 13.39 11.37 8.48
N ALA A 189 12.78 12.43 7.93
CA ALA A 189 11.89 12.30 6.78
C ALA A 189 12.62 11.72 5.56
N CYS A 190 13.85 12.15 5.31
CA CYS A 190 14.69 11.58 4.27
C CYS A 190 15.01 10.10 4.52
N ILE A 191 15.37 9.72 5.75
CA ILE A 191 15.66 8.32 6.12
C ILE A 191 14.44 7.44 5.91
N ILE A 192 13.26 7.87 6.37
CA ILE A 192 12.00 7.15 6.17
C ILE A 192 11.69 7.04 4.68
N GLY A 193 11.86 8.12 3.92
CA GLY A 193 11.67 8.12 2.46
C GLY A 193 12.59 7.11 1.76
N ILE A 194 13.87 7.10 2.10
CA ILE A 194 14.85 6.13 1.54
C ILE A 194 14.47 4.70 1.94
N ALA A 195 14.16 4.45 3.21
CA ALA A 195 13.77 3.12 3.68
C ALA A 195 12.53 2.61 2.93
N VAL A 196 11.51 3.46 2.76
CA VAL A 196 10.32 3.13 1.97
C VAL A 196 10.68 2.85 0.50
N CYS A 197 11.48 3.71 -0.13
CA CYS A 197 11.92 3.52 -1.51
C CYS A 197 12.75 2.25 -1.72
N CYS A 198 13.54 1.82 -0.74
CA CYS A 198 14.33 0.59 -0.81
C CYS A 198 13.51 -0.65 -0.48
N CYS A 199 12.63 -0.58 0.52
CA CYS A 199 11.85 -1.72 0.99
C CYS A 199 10.63 -2.01 0.11
N LEU A 200 9.98 -0.98 -0.48
CA LEU A 200 8.77 -1.19 -1.28
C LEU A 200 9.02 -2.08 -2.51
N PRO A 201 10.07 -1.90 -3.33
CA PRO A 201 10.36 -2.79 -4.46
C PRO A 201 10.60 -4.24 -3.99
N CYS A 202 11.31 -4.43 -2.88
CA CYS A 202 11.57 -5.75 -2.32
C CYS A 202 10.30 -6.43 -1.80
N ILE A 203 9.45 -5.68 -1.09
CA ILE A 203 8.16 -6.19 -0.59
C ILE A 203 7.26 -6.55 -1.77
N ILE A 204 7.18 -5.69 -2.79
CA ILE A 204 6.38 -5.94 -3.99
C ILE A 204 6.90 -7.20 -4.71
N ALA A 205 8.21 -7.33 -4.92
CA ALA A 205 8.80 -8.51 -5.55
C ALA A 205 8.49 -9.80 -4.76
N LEU A 206 8.57 -9.75 -3.43
CA LEU A 206 8.24 -10.88 -2.56
C LEU A 206 6.74 -11.21 -2.61
N LEU A 207 5.86 -10.22 -2.60
CA LEU A 207 4.42 -10.42 -2.76
C LEU A 207 4.07 -11.02 -4.12
N TYR A 208 4.70 -10.57 -5.20
CA TYR A 208 4.53 -11.16 -6.53
C TYR A 208 5.03 -12.61 -6.57
N ALA A 209 6.18 -12.90 -5.95
CA ALA A 209 6.72 -14.25 -5.89
C ALA A 209 5.84 -15.21 -5.06
N VAL A 210 5.19 -14.73 -4.00
CA VAL A 210 4.30 -15.54 -3.16
C VAL A 210 2.92 -15.68 -3.77
N ALA A 211 2.39 -14.65 -4.43
CA ALA A 211 1.06 -14.68 -5.05
C ALA A 211 0.96 -15.62 -6.27
N ASP A 212 2.09 -16.05 -6.86
CA ASP A 212 2.11 -16.97 -8.01
C ASP A 212 2.24 -18.46 -7.60
N GLN A 213 2.39 -18.76 -6.30
CA GLN A 213 2.55 -20.14 -5.78
C GLN A 213 1.25 -20.74 -5.23
N ASP A 214 0.17 -20.67 -6.00
CA ASP A 214 -0.99 -21.53 -5.72
C ASP A 214 -0.73 -22.91 -6.34
N GLY A 215 -0.31 -23.86 -5.50
CA GLY A 215 -0.18 -25.27 -5.85
C GLY A 215 -1.53 -25.94 -6.09
N ALA A 216 -1.55 -26.98 -6.91
CA ALA A 216 -2.74 -27.79 -7.16
C ALA A 216 -2.97 -28.80 -6.02
N SER A 217 -4.23 -29.16 -5.77
CA SER A 217 -4.56 -30.22 -4.81
C SER A 217 -4.12 -31.59 -5.35
N LYS A 218 -4.02 -32.59 -4.46
CA LYS A 218 -3.67 -33.96 -4.86
C LYS A 218 -4.72 -34.52 -5.82
N GLU A 219 -5.99 -34.19 -5.57
CA GLU A 219 -7.14 -34.60 -6.38
C GLU A 219 -7.05 -34.03 -7.80
N ASP A 220 -6.69 -32.75 -7.94
CA ASP A 220 -6.51 -32.11 -9.26
C ASP A 220 -5.36 -32.76 -10.05
N ILE A 221 -4.26 -33.09 -9.37
CA ILE A 221 -3.10 -33.74 -10.00
C ILE A 221 -3.44 -35.17 -10.42
N GLU A 222 -4.21 -35.92 -9.62
CA GLU A 222 -4.60 -37.29 -9.92
C GLU A 222 -5.52 -37.41 -11.15
N GLN A 223 -6.31 -36.37 -11.46
CA GLN A 223 -7.18 -36.32 -12.64
C GLN A 223 -6.44 -36.14 -13.97
N LEU A 224 -5.15 -35.75 -13.94
CA LEU A 224 -4.35 -35.57 -15.15
C LEU A 224 -4.04 -36.91 -15.84
N SER A 225 -4.02 -36.91 -17.17
CA SER A 225 -3.81 -38.11 -17.98
C SER A 225 -2.44 -38.76 -17.72
N LYS A 226 -2.46 -40.09 -17.61
CA LYS A 226 -1.28 -40.92 -17.37
C LYS A 226 -1.04 -41.85 -18.54
N PHE A 227 0.22 -41.95 -18.93
CA PHE A 227 0.66 -42.80 -20.00
C PHE A 227 1.83 -43.66 -19.57
N LYS A 228 2.02 -44.79 -20.23
CA LYS A 228 3.18 -45.66 -20.08
C LYS A 228 4.07 -45.54 -21.30
N PHE A 229 5.35 -45.27 -21.07
CA PHE A 229 6.32 -45.15 -22.15
C PHE A 229 6.95 -46.50 -22.50
N ARG A 230 7.27 -46.70 -23.78
CA ARG A 230 8.05 -47.83 -24.31
C ARG A 230 8.97 -47.31 -25.40
N ARG A 231 10.28 -47.54 -25.27
CA ARG A 231 11.28 -47.27 -26.31
C ARG A 231 11.05 -48.18 -27.51
N LEU A 232 11.24 -47.61 -28.70
CA LEU A 232 11.26 -48.36 -29.95
C LEU A 232 12.71 -48.75 -30.24
N GLU A 233 13.00 -50.04 -30.31
CA GLU A 233 14.28 -50.50 -30.83
C GLU A 233 14.25 -50.52 -32.36
N ASN A 234 15.41 -50.34 -33.02
CA ASN A 234 15.61 -50.17 -34.47
C ASN A 234 15.01 -51.27 -35.41
N GLY A 235 14.24 -52.23 -34.91
CA GLY A 235 13.61 -53.32 -35.66
C GLY A 235 12.10 -53.25 -35.85
N GLU A 236 11.36 -52.39 -35.13
CA GLU A 236 9.90 -52.30 -35.22
C GLU A 236 9.48 -51.17 -36.18
N LYS A 237 9.33 -51.50 -37.47
CA LYS A 237 8.75 -50.58 -38.47
C LYS A 237 7.27 -50.33 -38.16
N LEU A 238 6.94 -49.18 -37.59
CA LEU A 238 5.58 -48.65 -37.65
C LEU A 238 5.29 -48.15 -39.08
N ALA A 239 4.13 -48.52 -39.63
CA ALA A 239 3.72 -48.14 -40.97
C ALA A 239 3.35 -46.65 -41.03
N GLY A 240 4.32 -45.78 -41.29
CA GLY A 240 4.09 -44.35 -41.54
C GLY A 240 5.37 -43.59 -41.90
N ASN A 241 5.34 -42.88 -43.02
CA ASN A 241 6.48 -42.12 -43.56
C ASN A 241 6.83 -40.93 -42.67
N THR A 242 7.84 -41.04 -41.80
CA THR A 242 8.48 -39.86 -41.19
C THR A 242 9.97 -40.14 -40.97
N GLU A 243 10.83 -39.32 -41.57
CA GLU A 243 12.30 -39.43 -41.56
C GLU A 243 12.92 -38.96 -40.23
N GLY A 244 12.49 -39.53 -39.11
CA GLY A 244 13.05 -39.27 -37.78
C GLY A 244 13.31 -40.57 -37.02
N SER A 245 14.37 -40.60 -36.20
CA SER A 245 14.58 -41.70 -35.25
C SER A 245 13.48 -41.63 -34.18
N ALA A 246 12.55 -42.59 -34.19
CA ALA A 246 11.49 -42.66 -33.19
C ALA A 246 12.11 -43.01 -31.83
N GLY A 247 11.92 -42.14 -30.83
CA GLY A 247 12.45 -42.34 -29.47
C GLY A 247 11.63 -43.34 -28.66
N GLY A 248 10.30 -43.37 -28.86
CA GLY A 248 9.41 -44.35 -28.23
C GLY A 248 7.92 -44.07 -28.44
N ILE A 249 7.08 -44.93 -27.88
CA ILE A 249 5.63 -44.84 -27.89
C ILE A 249 5.14 -44.62 -26.47
N MET A 250 4.22 -43.67 -26.31
CA MET A 250 3.52 -43.38 -25.08
C MET A 250 2.07 -43.83 -25.22
N THR A 251 1.64 -44.78 -24.40
CA THR A 251 0.28 -45.39 -24.46
C THR A 251 -0.52 -45.02 -23.23
N GLU A 252 -1.76 -44.54 -23.42
CA GLU A 252 -2.62 -44.12 -22.30
C GLU A 252 -3.04 -45.30 -21.40
N CYS A 253 -3.01 -45.11 -20.08
CA CYS A 253 -3.19 -46.21 -19.13
C CYS A 253 -4.65 -46.62 -18.88
N VAL A 254 -5.67 -45.84 -19.27
CA VAL A 254 -7.04 -45.95 -18.69
C VAL A 254 -8.18 -45.91 -19.72
N VAL A 255 -8.02 -46.46 -20.93
CA VAL A 255 -9.11 -46.46 -21.93
C VAL A 255 -9.25 -47.79 -22.67
N ASP A 256 -10.51 -48.18 -22.95
CA ASP A 256 -10.88 -49.36 -23.77
C ASP A 256 -10.33 -49.28 -25.21
N SER A 257 -9.88 -48.09 -25.64
CA SER A 257 -9.14 -47.84 -26.87
C SER A 257 -7.89 -47.01 -26.57
N PRO A 258 -6.68 -47.62 -26.50
CA PRO A 258 -5.46 -46.91 -26.14
C PRO A 258 -5.10 -45.86 -27.20
N ILE A 259 -4.90 -44.61 -26.76
CA ILE A 259 -4.27 -43.58 -27.60
C ILE A 259 -2.76 -43.78 -27.51
N GLU A 260 -2.12 -43.98 -28.66
CA GLU A 260 -0.67 -44.10 -28.79
C GLU A 260 -0.08 -42.83 -29.42
N HIS A 261 0.91 -42.25 -28.73
CA HIS A 261 1.66 -41.10 -29.22
C HIS A 261 3.11 -41.54 -29.47
N VAL A 262 3.58 -41.37 -30.71
CA VAL A 262 4.99 -41.58 -31.06
C VAL A 262 5.78 -40.33 -30.71
N LEU A 263 6.80 -40.48 -29.88
CA LEU A 263 7.72 -39.42 -29.51
C LEU A 263 9.01 -39.54 -30.32
N SER A 264 9.57 -38.40 -30.73
CA SER A 264 10.91 -38.34 -31.30
C SER A 264 11.96 -38.62 -30.21
N ASP A 265 13.19 -38.95 -30.60
CA ASP A 265 14.29 -39.15 -29.64
C ASP A 265 14.58 -37.88 -28.82
N GLU A 266 14.41 -36.69 -29.41
CA GLU A 266 14.59 -35.40 -28.72
C GLU A 266 13.47 -35.08 -27.73
N ASP A 267 12.25 -35.57 -27.97
CA ASP A 267 11.10 -35.36 -27.08
C ASP A 267 10.97 -36.45 -26.00
N ALA A 268 11.77 -37.52 -26.07
CA ALA A 268 11.74 -38.64 -25.13
C ALA A 268 12.55 -38.38 -23.83
N GLU A 269 12.52 -37.14 -23.33
CA GLU A 269 13.24 -36.71 -22.13
C GLU A 269 12.34 -35.90 -21.18
N CYS A 270 12.55 -36.06 -19.87
CA CYS A 270 11.89 -35.23 -18.87
C CYS A 270 12.67 -33.94 -18.62
N CYS A 271 12.11 -32.78 -18.97
CA CYS A 271 12.81 -31.50 -18.76
C CYS A 271 12.99 -31.09 -17.28
N ILE A 272 12.35 -31.79 -16.34
CA ILE A 272 12.47 -31.49 -14.89
C ILE A 272 13.73 -32.13 -14.31
N CYS A 273 14.01 -33.39 -14.67
CA CYS A 273 15.19 -34.12 -14.19
C CYS A 273 16.29 -34.25 -15.25
N LEU A 274 16.04 -33.78 -16.47
CA LEU A 274 16.95 -33.85 -17.62
C LEU A 274 17.42 -35.28 -17.90
N SER A 275 16.47 -36.23 -17.85
CA SER A 275 16.75 -37.66 -18.02
C SER A 275 15.80 -38.25 -19.04
N ALA A 276 16.33 -39.09 -19.94
CA ALA A 276 15.56 -39.80 -20.94
C ALA A 276 14.54 -40.74 -20.28
N TYR A 277 13.43 -41.02 -20.96
CA TYR A 277 12.42 -41.92 -20.46
C TYR A 277 12.87 -43.39 -20.56
N ASP A 278 12.64 -44.12 -19.47
CA ASP A 278 12.90 -45.56 -19.37
C ASP A 278 11.66 -46.37 -19.78
N ASP A 279 11.89 -47.61 -20.22
CA ASP A 279 10.82 -48.52 -20.56
C ASP A 279 9.87 -48.81 -19.40
N GLY A 280 8.58 -48.65 -19.67
CA GLY A 280 7.51 -48.89 -18.72
C GLY A 280 7.31 -47.80 -17.69
N ILE A 281 8.04 -46.68 -17.77
CA ILE A 281 7.86 -45.55 -16.84
C ILE A 281 6.51 -44.87 -17.06
N GLU A 282 5.91 -44.39 -15.98
CA GLU A 282 4.67 -43.60 -16.04
C GLU A 282 4.98 -42.13 -16.28
N LEU A 283 4.39 -41.60 -17.33
CA LEU A 283 4.42 -40.21 -17.71
C LEU A 283 3.06 -39.58 -17.44
N ARG A 284 3.08 -38.33 -16.99
CA ARG A 284 1.89 -37.51 -16.84
C ARG A 284 1.89 -36.45 -17.91
N GLN A 285 0.78 -36.35 -18.64
CA GLN A 285 0.56 -35.30 -19.61
C GLN A 285 -0.33 -34.21 -19.00
N LEU A 286 0.08 -32.96 -19.15
CA LEU A 286 -0.70 -31.79 -18.71
C LEU A 286 -1.71 -31.39 -19.79
N PRO A 287 -2.75 -30.59 -19.47
CA PRO A 287 -3.78 -30.18 -20.46
C PRO A 287 -3.21 -29.35 -21.62
N CYS A 288 -2.01 -28.81 -21.47
CA CYS A 288 -1.26 -28.13 -22.54
C CYS A 288 -0.50 -29.10 -23.48
N GLY A 289 -0.58 -30.41 -23.26
CA GLY A 289 0.05 -31.45 -24.10
C GLY A 289 1.47 -31.88 -23.69
N HIS A 290 2.16 -31.11 -22.86
CA HIS A 290 3.50 -31.44 -22.36
C HIS A 290 3.47 -32.61 -21.37
N HIS A 291 4.49 -33.48 -21.44
CA HIS A 291 4.61 -34.69 -20.62
C HIS A 291 5.90 -34.70 -19.80
N PHE A 292 5.83 -35.33 -18.63
CA PHE A 292 6.92 -35.44 -17.66
C PHE A 292 6.79 -36.74 -16.87
N HIS A 293 7.83 -37.18 -16.17
CA HIS A 293 7.67 -38.23 -15.14
C HIS A 293 6.61 -37.81 -14.11
N CYS A 294 5.70 -38.72 -13.76
CA CYS A 294 4.69 -38.47 -12.72
C CYS A 294 5.34 -37.94 -11.43
N THR A 295 6.42 -38.57 -10.97
CA THR A 295 7.12 -38.20 -9.72
C THR A 295 7.75 -36.80 -9.78
N CYS A 296 8.17 -36.35 -10.96
CA CYS A 296 8.79 -35.04 -11.16
C CYS A 296 7.74 -33.93 -11.20
N VAL A 297 6.71 -34.10 -12.04
CA VAL A 297 5.71 -33.06 -12.23
C VAL A 297 4.73 -32.96 -11.08
N ASP A 298 4.42 -34.06 -10.38
CA ASP A 298 3.54 -34.02 -9.20
C ASP A 298 4.16 -33.13 -8.11
N LYS A 299 5.46 -33.30 -7.83
CA LYS A 299 6.20 -32.45 -6.87
C LYS A 299 6.18 -30.98 -7.27
N TRP A 300 6.31 -30.69 -8.56
CA TRP A 300 6.23 -29.33 -9.08
C TRP A 300 4.83 -28.74 -8.90
N LEU A 301 3.79 -29.51 -9.26
CA LEU A 301 2.40 -29.06 -9.25
C LEU A 301 1.86 -28.80 -7.83
N TYR A 302 2.37 -29.49 -6.81
CA TYR A 302 2.08 -29.16 -5.41
C TYR A 302 2.57 -27.77 -4.99
N ILE A 303 3.54 -27.19 -5.69
CA ILE A 303 4.11 -25.88 -5.38
C ILE A 303 3.56 -24.83 -6.36
N ASN A 304 3.41 -25.19 -7.63
CA ASN A 304 2.93 -24.30 -8.68
C ASN A 304 1.97 -25.08 -9.60
N ALA A 305 0.68 -24.72 -9.63
CA ALA A 305 -0.30 -25.35 -10.52
C ALA A 305 -0.11 -25.03 -12.02
N THR A 306 1.12 -24.73 -12.46
CA THR A 306 1.45 -24.34 -13.84
C THR A 306 2.46 -25.26 -14.48
N CYS A 307 2.35 -25.44 -15.80
CA CYS A 307 3.29 -26.23 -16.58
C CYS A 307 4.73 -25.63 -16.51
N PRO A 308 5.77 -26.44 -16.23
CA PRO A 308 7.16 -25.98 -16.20
C PRO A 308 7.63 -25.34 -17.51
N LEU A 309 7.13 -25.84 -18.65
CA LEU A 309 7.57 -25.42 -19.99
C LEU A 309 6.83 -24.18 -20.49
N CYS A 310 5.50 -24.11 -20.36
CA CYS A 310 4.69 -23.06 -20.98
C CYS A 310 3.88 -22.20 -20.01
N LYS A 311 4.01 -22.43 -18.69
CA LYS A 311 3.26 -21.71 -17.63
C LYS A 311 1.73 -21.83 -17.72
N TYR A 312 1.19 -22.74 -18.52
CA TYR A 312 -0.24 -23.02 -18.57
C TYR A 312 -0.72 -23.54 -17.21
N ASN A 313 -1.78 -22.94 -16.65
CA ASN A 313 -2.35 -23.33 -15.36
C ASN A 313 -3.30 -24.52 -15.51
N ILE A 314 -3.05 -25.62 -14.80
CA ILE A 314 -3.81 -26.87 -14.95
C ILE A 314 -5.24 -26.75 -14.43
N LEU A 315 -5.50 -25.87 -13.46
CA LEU A 315 -6.82 -25.64 -12.85
C LEU A 315 -7.78 -24.87 -13.77
N LYS A 316 -7.27 -24.20 -14.81
CA LYS A 316 -8.12 -23.51 -15.81
C LYS A 316 -8.92 -24.48 -16.68
N SER A 317 -8.49 -25.73 -16.78
CA SER A 317 -9.20 -26.75 -17.58
C SER A 317 -10.45 -27.28 -16.87
N THR A 318 -10.46 -27.30 -15.53
CA THR A 318 -11.57 -27.80 -14.71
C THR A 318 -12.77 -26.83 -14.64
N SER A 319 -12.57 -25.55 -14.97
CA SER A 319 -13.62 -24.51 -14.91
C SER A 319 -14.48 -24.36 -16.18
N HIS A 320 -14.21 -25.11 -17.26
CA HIS A 320 -14.98 -25.02 -18.51
C HIS A 320 -15.99 -26.16 -18.71
N GLY A 321 -16.29 -26.96 -17.68
CA GLY A 321 -17.25 -28.07 -17.73
C GLY A 321 -18.59 -27.84 -17.02
N HIS A 322 -18.91 -26.62 -16.58
CA HIS A 322 -20.16 -26.34 -15.86
C HIS A 322 -20.92 -25.11 -16.41
N GLU A 323 -20.98 -25.03 -17.74
CA GLU A 323 -21.97 -24.23 -18.47
C GLU A 323 -22.50 -25.10 -19.63
N GLU A 324 -23.32 -26.10 -19.28
CA GLU A 324 -24.31 -26.67 -20.19
C GLU A 324 -25.68 -26.09 -19.80
N VAL A 325 -26.33 -25.37 -20.72
CA VAL A 325 -27.58 -25.74 -21.43
C VAL A 325 -27.84 -24.71 -22.53
#